data_AF-A0A7L9FIF8-F1
#
_entry.id   AF-A0A7L9FIF8-F1
#
_cell.length_a   1.000
_cell.length_b   1.000
_cell.length_c   1.000
_cell.angle_alpha   90.00
_cell.angle_beta   90.00
_cell.angle_gamma   90.00
#
_symmetry.space_group_name_H-M   'P 1'
#
loop_
_entity.id
_entity.type
_entity.pdbx_description
1 polymer ?
#
loop_
_entity_poly.entity_id
_entity_poly.type
_entity_poly.pdbx_seq_one_letter_code
_entity_poly.pdbx_strand_id
1 'polypeptide(L)'
;MTEQKAPGKALYFAAVLVGIIIAIAIIYEFWLAVVTNPKDPWSVFPISRFFTQFTDAVFYVGAVVWLIGTAVFLLELAGFTITGRGLKRTGQGIGDWGVIDIALAALSAAVYGALLAATAPITIVPGFTWLRPANSLAPLFGMFFGIPGALGAAFGNLIADILAGYFGVGSIGGFVGNFLIAYIPYKFVKDQSFKTTSSIGEFYIWGVIVQALVSALYICWWLHVTQALIGLPLFVIWGIIAPSILSNNIAVNAILSPILGVLLFPFVKGRGLYWKDRVKAPQ
;
A
#
# COMPACT_ATOMS: atom_id res chain seq x y z
N MET A 1 -11.32 -16.83 -41.91
CA MET A 1 -10.76 -15.70 -41.13
C MET A 1 -11.83 -15.25 -40.15
N THR A 2 -11.85 -15.88 -38.98
CA THR A 2 -12.77 -15.52 -37.89
C THR A 2 -12.15 -14.37 -37.12
N GLU A 3 -12.78 -13.20 -37.24
CA GLU A 3 -12.45 -12.00 -36.48
C GLU A 3 -12.66 -12.31 -34.99
N GLN A 4 -11.57 -12.58 -34.28
CA GLN A 4 -11.59 -12.88 -32.85
C GLN A 4 -11.89 -11.56 -32.12
N LYS A 5 -13.18 -11.35 -31.81
CA LYS A 5 -13.73 -10.18 -31.11
C LYS A 5 -12.91 -9.91 -29.84
N ALA A 6 -12.19 -8.78 -29.82
CA ALA A 6 -11.20 -8.44 -28.82
C ALA A 6 -11.73 -8.60 -27.37
N PRO A 7 -11.28 -9.62 -26.61
CA PRO A 7 -11.70 -9.81 -25.22
C PRO A 7 -11.13 -8.75 -24.27
N GLY A 8 -10.11 -7.99 -24.70
CA GLY A 8 -9.33 -7.12 -23.82
C GLY A 8 -10.11 -6.01 -23.11
N LYS A 9 -10.97 -5.27 -23.83
CA LYS A 9 -11.69 -4.12 -23.22
C LYS A 9 -12.77 -4.58 -22.23
N ALA A 10 -13.53 -5.61 -22.57
CA ALA A 10 -14.58 -6.13 -21.69
C ALA A 10 -14.02 -6.67 -20.37
N LEU A 11 -12.95 -7.48 -20.43
CA LEU A 11 -12.29 -7.98 -19.22
C LEU A 11 -11.61 -6.86 -18.42
N TYR A 12 -11.06 -5.84 -19.09
CA TYR A 12 -10.48 -4.67 -18.40
C TYR A 12 -11.53 -3.96 -17.55
N PHE A 13 -12.69 -3.64 -18.13
CA PHE A 13 -13.78 -3.00 -17.39
C PHE A 13 -14.37 -3.91 -16.33
N ALA A 14 -14.43 -5.22 -16.57
CA ALA A 14 -14.88 -6.18 -15.55
C ALA A 14 -13.95 -6.20 -14.33
N ALA A 15 -12.62 -6.21 -14.52
CA ALA A 15 -11.67 -6.15 -13.41
C ALA A 15 -11.80 -4.86 -12.59
N VAL A 16 -11.98 -3.72 -13.27
CA VAL A 16 -12.23 -2.42 -12.61
C VAL A 16 -13.55 -2.44 -11.85
N LEU A 17 -14.61 -2.98 -12.45
CA LEU A 17 -15.93 -3.06 -11.83
C LEU A 17 -15.90 -3.93 -10.57
N VAL A 18 -15.23 -5.09 -10.61
CA VAL A 18 -15.06 -5.95 -9.43
C VAL A 18 -14.36 -5.21 -8.31
N GLY A 19 -13.28 -4.48 -8.61
CA GLY A 19 -12.58 -3.65 -7.63
C GLY A 19 -13.47 -2.59 -6.98
N ILE A 20 -14.25 -1.88 -7.80
CA ILE A 20 -15.21 -0.88 -7.33
C ILE A 20 -16.30 -1.53 -6.46
N ILE A 21 -16.83 -2.68 -6.86
CA ILE A 21 -17.84 -3.41 -6.08
C ILE A 21 -17.28 -3.80 -4.70
N ILE A 22 -16.05 -4.31 -4.64
CA ILE A 22 -15.40 -4.65 -3.36
C ILE A 22 -15.24 -3.41 -2.48
N ALA A 23 -14.78 -2.29 -3.05
CA ALA A 23 -14.63 -1.04 -2.32
C ALA A 23 -15.98 -0.52 -1.77
N ILE A 24 -17.03 -0.53 -2.61
CA ILE A 24 -18.39 -0.15 -2.20
C ILE A 24 -18.90 -1.08 -1.11
N ALA A 25 -18.70 -2.40 -1.23
CA ALA A 25 -19.13 -3.36 -0.23
C ALA A 25 -18.46 -3.09 1.13
N ILE A 26 -17.15 -2.85 1.17
CA ILE A 26 -16.43 -2.51 2.41
C ILE A 26 -16.99 -1.23 3.05
N ILE A 27 -17.20 -0.18 2.24
CA ILE A 27 -17.75 1.10 2.71
C ILE A 27 -19.18 0.91 3.24
N TYR A 28 -20.00 0.14 2.53
CA TYR A 28 -21.38 -0.16 2.90
C TYR A 28 -21.48 -0.98 4.17
N GLU A 29 -20.67 -2.04 4.33
CA GLU A 29 -20.62 -2.86 5.54
C GLU A 29 -20.21 -2.05 6.77
N PHE A 30 -19.26 -1.12 6.61
CA PHE A 30 -18.91 -0.23 7.71
C PHE A 30 -20.01 0.79 8.01
N TRP A 31 -20.69 1.32 6.99
CA TRP A 31 -21.85 2.19 7.20
C TRP A 31 -22.97 1.46 7.95
N LEU A 32 -23.26 0.20 7.57
CA LEU A 32 -24.21 -0.65 8.26
C LEU A 32 -23.79 -0.88 9.72
N ALA A 33 -22.50 -1.08 9.99
CA ALA A 33 -21.96 -1.19 11.33
C ALA A 33 -22.18 0.09 12.17
N VAL A 34 -21.98 1.27 11.59
CA VAL A 34 -22.26 2.58 12.24
C VAL A 34 -23.74 2.73 12.56
N VAL A 35 -24.64 2.35 11.66
CA VAL A 35 -26.09 2.40 11.91
C VAL A 35 -26.51 1.39 12.98
N THR A 36 -25.91 0.20 12.98
CA THR A 36 -26.27 -0.91 13.89
C THR A 36 -25.78 -0.67 15.32
N ASN A 37 -24.54 -0.22 15.49
CA ASN A 37 -23.99 0.11 16.80
C ASN A 37 -23.19 1.43 16.73
N PRO A 38 -23.86 2.59 16.83
CA PRO A 38 -23.20 3.89 16.70
C PRO A 38 -22.11 4.16 17.73
N LYS A 39 -22.17 3.52 18.91
CA LYS A 39 -21.18 3.71 19.98
C LYS A 39 -19.92 2.88 19.75
N ASP A 40 -20.04 1.72 19.11
CA ASP A 40 -18.93 0.83 18.81
C ASP A 40 -19.20 0.08 17.48
N PRO A 41 -19.03 0.75 16.33
CA PRO A 41 -19.22 0.11 15.03
C PRO A 41 -18.20 -1.00 14.79
N TRP A 42 -17.02 -0.92 15.38
CA TRP A 42 -15.96 -1.91 15.22
C TRP A 42 -16.36 -3.28 15.79
N SER A 43 -17.17 -3.33 16.84
CA SER A 43 -17.69 -4.61 17.38
C SER A 43 -18.59 -5.38 16.41
N VAL A 44 -19.21 -4.70 15.44
CA VAL A 44 -20.17 -5.31 14.50
C VAL A 44 -19.63 -5.35 13.07
N PHE A 45 -18.60 -4.55 12.75
CA PHE A 45 -17.96 -4.55 11.44
C PHE A 45 -17.28 -5.90 11.13
N PRO A 46 -17.63 -6.59 10.02
CA PRO A 46 -17.15 -7.95 9.75
C PRO A 46 -15.62 -8.10 9.72
N ILE A 47 -14.91 -7.13 9.13
CA ILE A 47 -13.43 -7.18 9.06
C ILE A 47 -12.82 -7.03 10.46
N SER A 48 -13.37 -6.17 11.32
CA SER A 48 -12.94 -6.05 12.71
C SER A 48 -13.20 -7.33 13.51
N ARG A 49 -14.37 -7.94 13.33
CA ARG A 49 -14.68 -9.25 13.93
C ARG A 49 -13.68 -10.32 13.52
N PHE A 50 -13.30 -10.36 12.24
CA PHE A 50 -12.29 -11.31 11.77
C PHE A 50 -10.97 -11.14 12.53
N PHE A 51 -10.41 -9.93 12.59
CA PHE A 51 -9.12 -9.73 13.25
C PHE A 51 -9.17 -9.94 14.77
N THR A 52 -10.29 -9.62 15.42
CA THR A 52 -10.47 -9.82 16.87
C THR A 52 -10.78 -11.28 17.24
N GLN A 53 -11.53 -12.01 16.41
CA GLN A 53 -11.82 -13.43 16.63
C GLN A 53 -10.61 -14.32 16.35
N PHE A 54 -9.79 -13.96 15.37
CA PHE A 54 -8.64 -14.75 14.94
C PHE A 54 -7.30 -14.12 15.35
N THR A 55 -7.27 -13.30 16.40
CA THR A 55 -6.08 -12.50 16.80
C THR A 55 -4.82 -13.34 16.92
N ASP A 56 -4.86 -14.51 17.55
CA ASP A 56 -3.68 -15.37 17.70
C ASP A 56 -3.16 -15.85 16.34
N ALA A 57 -4.06 -16.30 15.46
CA ALA A 57 -3.68 -16.78 14.13
C ALA A 57 -3.08 -15.65 13.28
N VAL A 58 -3.73 -14.48 13.25
CA VAL A 58 -3.21 -13.32 12.49
C VAL A 58 -1.94 -12.75 13.11
N PHE A 59 -1.71 -12.93 14.41
CA PHE A 59 -0.44 -12.58 15.05
C PHE A 59 0.71 -13.47 14.54
N TYR A 60 0.53 -14.80 14.50
CA TYR A 60 1.58 -15.68 13.97
C TYR A 60 1.84 -15.47 12.48
N VAL A 61 0.77 -15.28 11.69
CA VAL A 61 0.91 -14.91 10.27
C VAL A 61 1.62 -13.56 10.15
N GLY A 62 1.25 -12.59 10.98
CA GLY A 62 1.89 -11.28 11.07
C GLY A 62 3.38 -11.37 11.39
N ALA A 63 3.80 -12.30 12.25
CA ALA A 63 5.21 -12.52 12.58
C ALA A 63 6.01 -12.96 11.34
N VAL A 64 5.46 -13.89 10.56
CA VAL A 64 6.08 -14.34 9.31
C VAL A 64 6.14 -13.20 8.30
N VAL A 65 5.05 -12.46 8.14
CA VAL A 65 4.99 -11.27 7.26
C VAL A 65 6.00 -10.21 7.70
N TRP A 66 6.15 -9.98 9.00
CA TRP A 66 7.11 -9.02 9.53
C TRP A 66 8.55 -9.44 9.28
N LEU A 67 8.89 -10.72 9.54
CA LEU A 67 10.24 -11.25 9.29
C LEU A 67 10.60 -11.14 7.80
N ILE A 68 9.73 -11.61 6.91
CA ILE A 68 9.96 -11.58 5.47
C ILE A 68 9.98 -10.14 4.97
N GLY A 69 9.02 -9.30 5.39
CA GLY A 69 8.92 -7.90 4.98
C GLY A 69 10.15 -7.08 5.40
N THR A 70 10.64 -7.29 6.63
CA THR A 70 11.85 -6.63 7.13
C THR A 70 13.09 -7.09 6.37
N ALA A 71 13.22 -8.41 6.13
CA ALA A 71 14.34 -8.94 5.36
C ALA A 71 14.35 -8.38 3.92
N VAL A 72 13.19 -8.35 3.27
CA VAL A 72 13.03 -7.76 1.93
C VAL A 72 13.38 -6.27 1.93
N PHE A 73 12.89 -5.52 2.91
CA PHE A 73 13.22 -4.10 3.06
C PHE A 73 14.74 -3.89 3.14
N LEU A 74 15.42 -4.59 4.05
CA LEU A 74 16.87 -4.45 4.22
C LEU A 74 17.66 -4.89 2.97
N LEU A 75 17.28 -6.01 2.36
CA LEU A 75 17.95 -6.54 1.18
C LEU A 75 17.81 -5.61 -0.03
N GLU A 76 16.60 -5.13 -0.31
CA GLU A 76 16.35 -4.25 -1.45
C GLU A 76 17.06 -2.90 -1.28
N LEU A 77 17.12 -2.35 -0.06
CA LEU A 77 17.94 -1.15 0.21
C LEU A 77 19.45 -1.41 0.05
N ALA A 78 19.91 -2.62 0.37
CA ALA A 78 21.28 -3.06 0.12
C ALA A 78 21.55 -3.41 -1.37
N GLY A 79 20.54 -3.34 -2.25
CA GLY A 79 20.69 -3.63 -3.68
C GLY A 79 20.65 -5.12 -4.01
N PHE A 80 20.00 -5.92 -3.18
CA PHE A 80 19.78 -7.35 -3.39
C PHE A 80 18.29 -7.69 -3.43
N THR A 81 17.93 -8.66 -4.25
CA THR A 81 16.57 -9.18 -4.31
C THR A 81 16.55 -10.70 -4.19
N ILE A 82 15.52 -11.22 -3.54
CA ILE A 82 15.31 -12.65 -3.38
C ILE A 82 14.68 -13.19 -4.66
N THR A 83 15.32 -14.19 -5.26
CA THR A 83 14.79 -14.93 -6.42
C THR A 83 14.70 -16.41 -6.09
N GLY A 84 13.97 -17.19 -6.90
CA GLY A 84 13.91 -18.65 -6.75
C GLY A 84 15.26 -19.37 -6.90
N ARG A 85 16.32 -18.67 -7.37
CA ARG A 85 17.69 -19.18 -7.49
C ARG A 85 18.64 -18.60 -6.45
N GLY A 86 18.12 -17.88 -5.45
CA GLY A 86 18.91 -17.21 -4.40
C GLY A 86 18.90 -15.68 -4.52
N LEU A 87 19.85 -15.04 -3.84
CA LEU A 87 20.01 -13.59 -3.82
C LEU A 87 20.66 -13.10 -5.12
N LYS A 88 20.01 -12.16 -5.79
CA LYS A 88 20.53 -11.50 -7.00
C LYS A 88 20.77 -10.02 -6.72
N ARG A 89 21.93 -9.50 -7.11
CA ARG A 89 22.20 -8.06 -7.06
C ARG A 89 21.31 -7.34 -8.09
N THR A 90 20.61 -6.30 -7.67
CA THR A 90 19.70 -5.52 -8.52
C THR A 90 20.35 -4.27 -9.10
N GLY A 91 21.39 -3.73 -8.44
CA GLY A 91 21.95 -2.43 -8.81
C GLY A 91 20.99 -1.27 -8.54
N GLN A 92 20.03 -1.46 -7.63
CA GLN A 92 18.99 -0.48 -7.27
C GLN A 92 19.02 -0.12 -5.78
N GLY A 93 20.04 -0.59 -5.06
CA GLY A 93 20.23 -0.27 -3.65
C GLY A 93 20.58 1.20 -3.48
N ILE A 94 20.49 1.72 -2.25
CA ILE A 94 20.77 3.13 -1.95
C ILE A 94 22.19 3.52 -2.43
N GLY A 95 23.14 2.59 -2.40
CA GLY A 95 24.51 2.82 -2.90
C GLY A 95 24.65 2.99 -4.41
N ASP A 96 23.64 2.60 -5.20
CA ASP A 96 23.63 2.70 -6.66
C ASP A 96 22.83 3.93 -7.15
N TRP A 97 22.28 4.74 -6.25
CA TRP A 97 21.37 5.84 -6.58
C TRP A 97 22.08 7.03 -7.21
N GLY A 98 21.51 7.54 -8.31
CA GLY A 98 21.89 8.82 -8.88
C GLY A 98 21.12 10.00 -8.27
N VAL A 99 21.45 11.21 -8.71
CA VAL A 99 20.76 12.45 -8.30
C VAL A 99 19.25 12.38 -8.55
N ILE A 100 18.83 11.76 -9.66
CA ILE A 100 17.42 11.60 -10.01
C ILE A 100 16.70 10.69 -9.01
N ASP A 101 17.32 9.60 -8.57
CA ASP A 101 16.74 8.68 -7.58
C ASP A 101 16.51 9.36 -6.24
N ILE A 102 17.52 10.09 -5.76
CA ILE A 102 17.44 10.87 -4.52
C ILE A 102 16.32 11.91 -4.63
N ALA A 103 16.24 12.64 -5.75
CA ALA A 103 15.19 13.63 -5.99
C ALA A 103 13.79 12.98 -6.03
N LEU A 104 13.63 11.82 -6.65
CA LEU A 104 12.36 11.10 -6.71
C LEU A 104 11.93 10.59 -5.34
N ALA A 105 12.86 10.08 -4.52
CA ALA A 105 12.58 9.67 -3.15
C ALA A 105 12.11 10.87 -2.29
N ALA A 106 12.84 11.98 -2.34
CA ALA A 106 12.50 13.19 -1.61
C ALA A 106 11.16 13.80 -2.05
N LEU A 107 10.92 13.90 -3.36
CA LEU A 107 9.67 14.42 -3.90
C LEU A 107 8.49 13.52 -3.55
N SER A 108 8.66 12.19 -3.66
CA SER A 108 7.62 11.24 -3.29
C SER A 108 7.29 11.33 -1.79
N ALA A 109 8.30 11.47 -0.94
CA ALA A 109 8.11 11.68 0.50
C ALA A 109 7.36 12.99 0.81
N ALA A 110 7.77 14.09 0.20
CA ALA A 110 7.14 15.40 0.39
C ALA A 110 5.68 15.39 -0.08
N VAL A 111 5.41 14.90 -1.28
CA VAL A 111 4.05 14.85 -1.85
C VAL A 111 3.17 13.90 -1.05
N TYR A 112 3.65 12.69 -0.74
CA TYR A 112 2.89 11.71 0.02
C TYR A 112 2.59 12.20 1.44
N GLY A 113 3.61 12.66 2.16
CA GLY A 113 3.47 13.13 3.53
C GLY A 113 2.58 14.36 3.65
N ALA A 114 2.76 15.35 2.76
CA ALA A 114 1.92 16.56 2.75
C ALA A 114 0.46 16.24 2.44
N LEU A 115 0.19 15.38 1.45
CA LEU A 115 -1.18 14.98 1.13
C LEU A 115 -1.80 14.13 2.25
N LEU A 116 -1.02 13.26 2.89
CA LEU A 116 -1.49 12.49 4.04
C LEU A 116 -1.87 13.37 5.23
N ALA A 117 -1.12 14.44 5.47
CA ALA A 117 -1.44 15.43 6.51
C ALA A 117 -2.64 16.29 6.11
N ALA A 118 -2.68 16.79 4.87
CA ALA A 118 -3.76 17.62 4.35
C ALA A 118 -5.10 16.89 4.26
N THR A 119 -5.07 15.58 3.98
CA THR A 119 -6.28 14.75 3.88
C THR A 119 -6.68 14.08 5.19
N ALA A 120 -5.86 14.15 6.24
CA ALA A 120 -6.18 13.58 7.55
C ALA A 120 -7.49 14.10 8.16
N PRO A 121 -7.90 15.39 8.00
CA PRO A 121 -9.16 15.91 8.54
C PRO A 121 -10.40 15.55 7.71
N ILE A 122 -10.26 14.93 6.53
CA ILE A 122 -11.40 14.69 5.64
C ILE A 122 -12.22 13.51 6.18
N THR A 123 -13.23 13.82 7.00
CA THR A 123 -14.22 12.85 7.48
C THR A 123 -15.37 12.75 6.49
N ILE A 124 -15.33 11.77 5.59
CA ILE A 124 -16.39 11.59 4.55
C ILE A 124 -17.70 11.07 5.17
N VAL A 125 -17.65 10.37 6.31
CA VAL A 125 -18.80 10.00 7.15
C VAL A 125 -18.41 10.23 8.64
N PRO A 126 -19.31 10.64 9.55
CA PRO A 126 -19.00 10.67 10.98
C PRO A 126 -18.60 9.27 11.48
N GLY A 127 -17.39 9.11 12.04
CA GLY A 127 -16.78 7.81 12.35
C GLY A 127 -15.89 7.22 11.23
N PHE A 128 -15.82 7.88 10.07
CA PHE A 128 -15.03 7.54 8.88
C PHE A 128 -13.74 8.35 8.83
N THR A 129 -12.99 8.32 9.94
CA THR A 129 -11.73 9.04 10.09
C THR A 129 -10.54 8.31 9.42
N TRP A 130 -10.79 7.23 8.69
CA TRP A 130 -9.74 6.34 8.17
C TRP A 130 -9.53 6.36 6.66
N LEU A 131 -10.46 6.90 5.86
CA LEU A 131 -10.29 6.91 4.40
C LEU A 131 -9.35 8.04 3.99
N ARG A 132 -8.09 7.71 3.65
CA ARG A 132 -7.02 8.63 3.28
C ARG A 132 -6.78 8.54 1.77
N PRO A 133 -7.31 9.47 0.95
CA PRO A 133 -7.15 9.45 -0.51
C PRO A 133 -5.68 9.44 -0.94
N ALA A 134 -4.79 10.05 -0.16
CA ALA A 134 -3.36 10.09 -0.40
C ALA A 134 -2.72 8.69 -0.48
N ASN A 135 -3.28 7.67 0.19
CA ASN A 135 -2.77 6.29 0.15
C ASN A 135 -2.79 5.68 -1.27
N SER A 136 -3.60 6.23 -2.18
CA SER A 136 -3.61 5.84 -3.59
C SER A 136 -2.30 6.10 -4.32
N LEU A 137 -1.47 7.02 -3.82
CA LEU A 137 -0.20 7.40 -4.44
C LEU A 137 0.95 6.46 -4.07
N ALA A 138 0.93 5.89 -2.86
CA ALA A 138 2.00 4.99 -2.39
C ALA A 138 2.29 3.82 -3.37
N PRO A 139 1.30 3.02 -3.82
CA PRO A 139 1.58 1.94 -4.78
C PRO A 139 2.06 2.49 -6.13
N LEU A 140 1.59 3.67 -6.54
CA LEU A 140 2.01 4.31 -7.79
C LEU A 140 3.46 4.78 -7.73
N PHE A 141 3.92 5.36 -6.62
CA PHE A 141 5.31 5.79 -6.47
C PHE A 141 6.28 4.62 -6.57
N GLY A 142 5.97 3.49 -5.92
CA GLY A 142 6.75 2.27 -6.11
C GLY A 142 6.76 1.82 -7.57
N MET A 143 5.60 1.72 -8.21
CA MET A 143 5.53 1.29 -9.61
C MET A 143 6.24 2.24 -10.56
N PHE A 144 6.21 3.55 -10.32
CA PHE A 144 6.75 4.54 -11.25
C PHE A 144 8.24 4.79 -11.04
N PHE A 145 8.67 4.85 -9.78
CA PHE A 145 10.02 5.30 -9.42
C PHE A 145 10.89 4.19 -8.81
N GLY A 146 10.34 3.01 -8.56
CA GLY A 146 11.07 1.86 -8.03
C GLY A 146 11.32 1.94 -6.53
N ILE A 147 12.47 1.42 -6.08
CA ILE A 147 12.93 1.50 -4.67
C ILE A 147 12.97 2.95 -4.17
N PRO A 148 13.41 3.97 -4.94
CA PRO A 148 13.28 5.38 -4.54
C PRO A 148 11.85 5.80 -4.21
N GLY A 149 10.86 5.41 -5.03
CA GLY A 149 9.45 5.71 -4.78
C GLY A 149 8.91 4.98 -3.56
N ALA A 150 9.32 3.72 -3.34
CA ALA A 150 8.93 2.95 -2.17
C ALA A 150 9.51 3.53 -0.87
N LEU A 151 10.78 3.94 -0.88
CA LEU A 151 11.39 4.63 0.25
C LEU A 151 10.77 6.01 0.47
N GLY A 152 10.40 6.70 -0.62
CA GLY A 152 9.62 7.92 -0.57
C GLY A 152 8.29 7.76 0.15
N ALA A 153 7.54 6.68 -0.12
CA ALA A 153 6.30 6.38 0.60
C ALA A 153 6.55 6.12 2.10
N ALA A 154 7.63 5.42 2.45
CA ALA A 154 8.03 5.18 3.83
C ALA A 154 8.33 6.49 4.59
N PHE A 155 9.18 7.35 4.03
CA PHE A 155 9.47 8.66 4.61
C PHE A 155 8.27 9.60 4.61
N GLY A 156 7.43 9.57 3.59
CA GLY A 156 6.21 10.36 3.54
C GLY A 156 5.24 9.98 4.65
N ASN A 157 5.10 8.68 4.98
CA ASN A 157 4.32 8.28 6.15
C ASN A 157 4.94 8.80 7.44
N LEU A 158 6.27 8.71 7.60
CA LEU A 158 6.95 9.23 8.78
C LEU A 158 6.74 10.74 8.97
N ILE A 159 6.82 11.50 7.89
CA ILE A 159 6.51 12.94 7.88
C ILE A 159 5.06 13.16 8.30
N ALA A 160 4.11 12.39 7.77
CA ALA A 160 2.70 12.50 8.15
C ALA A 160 2.49 12.19 9.64
N ASP A 161 3.17 11.19 10.20
CA ASP A 161 3.10 10.86 11.62
C ASP A 161 3.66 12.00 12.49
N ILE A 162 4.76 12.64 12.07
CA ILE A 162 5.33 13.80 12.76
C ILE A 162 4.35 14.98 12.74
N LEU A 163 3.78 15.30 11.57
CA LEU A 163 2.85 16.42 11.41
C LEU A 163 1.53 16.20 12.15
N ALA A 164 1.08 14.96 12.26
CA ALA A 164 -0.14 14.59 12.97
C ALA A 164 0.06 14.34 14.48
N GLY A 165 1.30 14.41 14.97
CA GLY A 165 1.61 14.19 16.39
C GLY A 165 1.62 12.72 16.84
N TYR A 166 1.66 11.77 15.91
CA TYR A 166 1.69 10.33 16.17
C TYR A 166 3.11 9.73 16.15
N PHE A 167 4.14 10.55 15.98
CA PHE A 167 5.53 10.08 15.91
C PHE A 167 5.94 9.36 17.20
N GLY A 168 6.39 8.11 17.06
CA GLY A 168 6.86 7.30 18.17
C GLY A 168 7.33 5.92 17.73
N VAL A 169 7.40 4.97 18.67
CA VAL A 169 7.84 3.59 18.40
C VAL A 169 6.97 2.91 17.33
N GLY A 170 5.67 3.24 17.29
CA GLY A 170 4.75 2.73 16.26
C GLY A 170 5.11 3.17 14.83
N SER A 171 5.74 4.34 14.66
CA SER A 171 6.13 4.86 13.34
C SER A 171 7.20 4.04 12.65
N ILE A 172 7.97 3.21 13.38
CA ILE A 172 8.93 2.26 12.78
C ILE A 172 8.17 1.19 11.97
N GLY A 173 7.09 0.65 12.55
CA GLY A 173 6.20 -0.28 11.86
C GLY A 173 5.54 0.38 10.65
N GLY A 174 5.05 1.61 10.83
CA GLY A 174 4.44 2.42 9.76
C GLY A 174 5.42 2.71 8.61
N PHE A 175 6.69 2.99 8.91
CA PHE A 175 7.73 3.27 7.93
C PHE A 175 7.96 2.08 6.99
N VAL A 176 8.27 0.91 7.55
CA VAL A 176 8.51 -0.28 6.72
C VAL A 176 7.21 -0.79 6.10
N GLY A 177 6.07 -0.69 6.79
CA GLY A 177 4.77 -1.03 6.23
C GLY A 177 4.43 -0.22 4.98
N ASN A 178 4.69 1.10 4.98
CA ASN A 178 4.49 1.95 3.80
C ASN A 178 5.50 1.70 2.68
N PHE A 179 6.74 1.33 3.02
CA PHE A 179 7.66 0.79 2.02
C PHE A 179 7.05 -0.43 1.32
N LEU A 180 6.51 -1.39 2.07
CA LEU A 180 5.91 -2.61 1.52
C LEU A 180 4.67 -2.34 0.66
N ILE A 181 3.84 -1.35 1.06
CA ILE A 181 2.69 -0.88 0.25
C ILE A 181 3.12 -0.51 -1.17
N ALA A 182 4.24 0.20 -1.30
CA ALA A 182 4.78 0.62 -2.58
C ALA A 182 5.61 -0.47 -3.28
N TYR A 183 6.37 -1.24 -2.51
CA TYR A 183 7.30 -2.25 -3.00
C TYR A 183 6.59 -3.45 -3.66
N ILE A 184 5.48 -3.91 -3.11
CA ILE A 184 4.75 -5.07 -3.64
C ILE A 184 4.28 -4.84 -5.08
N PRO A 185 3.51 -3.79 -5.40
CA PRO A 185 3.09 -3.53 -6.78
C PRO A 185 4.27 -3.14 -7.68
N TYR A 186 5.29 -2.46 -7.15
CA TYR A 186 6.56 -2.24 -7.87
C TYR A 186 7.15 -3.55 -8.41
N LYS A 187 7.22 -4.57 -7.55
CA LYS A 187 7.92 -5.82 -7.83
C LYS A 187 7.13 -6.76 -8.72
N PHE A 188 5.83 -6.89 -8.46
CA PHE A 188 5.02 -7.96 -9.02
C PHE A 188 4.15 -7.52 -10.22
N VAL A 189 3.90 -6.22 -10.39
CA VAL A 189 3.19 -5.70 -11.58
C VAL A 189 4.17 -5.54 -12.74
N LYS A 190 4.00 -6.34 -13.78
CA LYS A 190 4.91 -6.41 -14.94
C LYS A 190 4.71 -5.24 -15.89
N ASP A 191 3.45 -4.90 -16.16
CA ASP A 191 3.08 -3.74 -16.97
C ASP A 191 2.43 -2.70 -16.05
N GLN A 192 3.09 -1.56 -15.86
CA GLN A 192 2.66 -0.50 -14.95
C GLN A 192 1.94 0.64 -15.71
N SER A 193 1.55 0.40 -16.98
CA SER A 193 0.91 1.41 -17.82
C SER A 193 -0.59 1.59 -17.60
N PHE A 194 -1.24 0.63 -16.93
CA PHE A 194 -2.70 0.57 -16.74
C PHE A 194 -3.51 0.51 -18.05
N LYS A 195 -2.88 0.19 -19.19
CA LYS A 195 -3.56 0.17 -20.51
C LYS A 195 -4.12 -1.19 -20.89
N THR A 196 -3.61 -2.25 -20.26
CA THR A 196 -3.93 -3.63 -20.62
C THR A 196 -4.71 -4.32 -19.50
N THR A 197 -5.51 -5.32 -19.88
CA THR A 197 -6.22 -6.18 -18.91
C THR A 197 -5.27 -6.86 -17.92
N SER A 198 -4.10 -7.28 -18.40
CA SER A 198 -3.06 -7.88 -17.55
C SER A 198 -2.51 -6.88 -16.55
N SER A 199 -2.20 -5.65 -17.00
CA SER A 199 -1.70 -4.57 -16.14
C SER A 199 -2.68 -4.24 -15.01
N ILE A 200 -3.96 -4.04 -15.34
CA ILE A 200 -4.96 -3.70 -14.33
C ILE A 200 -5.25 -4.90 -13.40
N GLY A 201 -5.32 -6.12 -13.93
CA GLY A 201 -5.55 -7.32 -13.14
C GLY A 201 -4.41 -7.59 -12.15
N GLU A 202 -3.16 -7.50 -12.61
CA GLU A 202 -1.99 -7.60 -11.74
C GLU A 202 -1.98 -6.49 -10.68
N PHE A 203 -2.36 -5.26 -11.05
CA PHE A 203 -2.48 -4.17 -10.09
C PHE A 203 -3.55 -4.43 -9.02
N TYR A 204 -4.73 -4.95 -9.38
CA TYR A 204 -5.75 -5.31 -8.40
C TYR A 204 -5.27 -6.40 -7.44
N ILE A 205 -4.54 -7.39 -7.93
CA ILE A 205 -3.99 -8.45 -7.08
C ILE A 205 -2.91 -7.85 -6.15
N TRP A 206 -1.88 -7.22 -6.70
CA TRP A 206 -0.69 -6.83 -5.95
C TRP A 206 -0.79 -5.45 -5.29
N GLY A 207 -1.31 -4.47 -5.99
CA GLY A 207 -1.44 -3.07 -5.56
C GLY A 207 -2.70 -2.74 -4.78
N VAL A 208 -3.73 -3.60 -4.81
CA VAL A 208 -4.96 -3.41 -4.03
C VAL A 208 -5.04 -4.44 -2.90
N ILE A 209 -5.09 -5.74 -3.21
CA ILE A 209 -5.37 -6.77 -2.20
C ILE A 209 -4.13 -7.17 -1.40
N VAL A 210 -3.08 -7.68 -2.05
CA VAL A 210 -1.92 -8.26 -1.35
C VAL A 210 -1.19 -7.21 -0.53
N GLN A 211 -0.93 -6.03 -1.09
CA GLN A 211 -0.24 -4.99 -0.33
C GLN A 211 -1.04 -4.53 0.90
N ALA A 212 -2.37 -4.46 0.82
CA ALA A 212 -3.20 -4.04 1.94
C ALA A 212 -3.16 -5.05 3.09
N LEU A 213 -3.22 -6.34 2.74
CA LEU A 213 -3.08 -7.44 3.70
C LEU A 213 -1.69 -7.44 4.35
N VAL A 214 -0.62 -7.37 3.54
CA VAL A 214 0.75 -7.36 4.04
C VAL A 214 0.98 -6.14 4.94
N SER A 215 0.55 -4.95 4.54
CA SER A 215 0.74 -3.74 5.33
C SER A 215 -0.02 -3.78 6.65
N ALA A 216 -1.28 -4.23 6.64
CA ALA A 216 -2.09 -4.33 7.85
C ALA A 216 -1.47 -5.31 8.86
N LEU A 217 -1.06 -6.50 8.39
CA LEU A 217 -0.44 -7.52 9.23
C LEU A 217 0.94 -7.07 9.74
N TYR A 218 1.78 -6.50 8.88
CA TYR A 218 3.11 -6.02 9.25
C TYR A 218 3.03 -4.94 10.33
N ILE A 219 2.23 -3.89 10.10
CA ILE A 219 2.12 -2.75 11.01
C ILE A 219 1.50 -3.19 12.33
N CYS A 220 0.40 -3.96 12.29
CA CYS A 220 -0.28 -4.36 13.52
C CYS A 220 0.49 -5.40 14.33
N TRP A 221 1.26 -6.28 13.67
CA TRP A 221 2.19 -7.14 14.38
C TRP A 221 3.25 -6.32 15.13
N TRP A 222 3.86 -5.32 14.48
CA TRP A 222 4.81 -4.42 15.12
C TRP A 222 4.19 -3.70 16.33
N LEU A 223 2.97 -3.16 16.18
CA LEU A 223 2.25 -2.49 17.26
C LEU A 223 1.92 -3.44 18.43
N HIS A 224 1.60 -4.71 18.15
CA HIS A 224 1.37 -5.72 19.18
C HIS A 224 2.66 -6.03 19.95
N VAL A 225 3.77 -6.34 19.27
CA VAL A 225 5.02 -6.69 19.98
C VAL A 225 5.61 -5.49 20.75
N THR A 226 5.35 -4.27 20.30
CA THR A 226 5.76 -3.04 20.99
C THR A 226 4.67 -2.44 21.87
N GLN A 227 3.58 -3.17 22.13
CA GLN A 227 2.41 -2.68 22.88
C GLN A 227 2.79 -2.09 24.23
N ALA A 228 3.73 -2.70 24.96
CA ALA A 228 4.18 -2.21 26.27
C ALA A 228 4.85 -0.83 26.20
N LEU A 229 5.41 -0.44 25.05
CA LEU A 229 6.05 0.86 24.83
C LEU A 229 5.07 1.91 24.32
N ILE A 230 4.04 1.48 23.58
CA ILE A 230 3.07 2.38 22.92
C ILE A 230 1.83 2.61 23.82
N GLY A 231 1.46 1.64 24.66
CA GLY A 231 0.31 1.72 25.55
C GLY A 231 -1.05 1.48 24.89
N LEU A 232 -1.09 1.01 23.63
CA LEU A 232 -2.35 0.74 22.93
C LEU A 232 -2.97 -0.60 23.38
N PRO A 233 -4.28 -0.67 23.64
CA PRO A 233 -4.96 -1.94 23.85
C PRO A 233 -4.94 -2.84 22.60
N LEU A 234 -4.91 -4.16 22.78
CA LEU A 234 -4.95 -5.12 21.67
C LEU A 234 -6.19 -4.98 20.78
N PHE A 235 -7.34 -4.63 21.37
CA PHE A 235 -8.55 -4.33 20.62
C PHE A 235 -8.37 -3.13 19.67
N VAL A 236 -7.62 -2.10 20.08
CA VAL A 236 -7.35 -0.95 19.19
C VAL A 236 -6.45 -1.40 18.03
N ILE A 237 -5.43 -2.21 18.29
CA ILE A 237 -4.50 -2.70 17.26
C ILE A 237 -5.24 -3.58 16.25
N TRP A 238 -5.91 -4.64 16.71
CA TRP A 238 -6.49 -5.65 15.83
C TRP A 238 -7.95 -5.38 15.45
N GLY A 239 -8.74 -4.74 16.30
CA GLY A 239 -10.15 -4.42 16.02
C GLY A 239 -10.38 -3.07 15.34
N ILE A 240 -9.42 -2.14 15.41
CA ILE A 240 -9.58 -0.80 14.81
C ILE A 240 -8.51 -0.57 13.74
N ILE A 241 -7.23 -0.62 14.10
CA ILE A 241 -6.13 -0.22 13.21
C ILE A 241 -5.98 -1.20 12.03
N ALA A 242 -5.91 -2.51 12.27
CA ALA A 242 -5.79 -3.51 11.19
C ALA A 242 -6.94 -3.42 10.16
N PRO A 243 -8.23 -3.42 10.58
CA PRO A 243 -9.36 -3.21 9.68
C PRO A 243 -9.30 -1.87 8.96
N SER A 244 -8.91 -0.80 9.64
CA SER A 244 -8.79 0.53 9.03
C SER A 244 -7.75 0.54 7.91
N ILE A 245 -6.55 -0.01 8.15
CA ILE A 245 -5.48 -0.08 7.14
C ILE A 245 -5.93 -0.92 5.95
N LEU A 246 -6.49 -2.11 6.21
CA LEU A 246 -6.93 -3.03 5.18
C LEU A 246 -8.03 -2.40 4.30
N SER A 247 -9.11 -1.92 4.93
CA SER A 247 -10.24 -1.32 4.25
C SER A 247 -9.84 -0.06 3.49
N ASN A 248 -9.01 0.80 4.09
CA ASN A 248 -8.50 2.00 3.43
C ASN A 248 -7.76 1.65 2.15
N ASN A 249 -6.75 0.80 2.27
CA ASN A 249 -5.85 0.52 1.17
C ASN A 249 -6.59 -0.22 0.05
N ILE A 250 -7.55 -1.09 0.35
CA ILE A 250 -8.39 -1.71 -0.67
C ILE A 250 -9.29 -0.68 -1.34
N ALA A 251 -10.07 0.10 -0.57
CA ALA A 251 -11.07 1.01 -1.15
C ALA A 251 -10.41 2.13 -1.97
N VAL A 252 -9.40 2.78 -1.41
CA VAL A 252 -8.71 3.90 -2.04
C VAL A 252 -7.91 3.43 -3.26
N ASN A 253 -7.19 2.31 -3.18
CA ASN A 253 -6.37 1.85 -4.29
C ASN A 253 -7.20 1.18 -5.39
N ALA A 254 -8.34 0.58 -5.07
CA ALA A 254 -9.25 0.06 -6.09
C ALA A 254 -9.82 1.19 -6.96
N ILE A 255 -10.15 2.33 -6.35
CA ILE A 255 -10.85 3.42 -7.05
C ILE A 255 -9.87 4.44 -7.63
N LEU A 256 -9.01 5.03 -6.80
CA LEU A 256 -8.21 6.20 -7.19
C LEU A 256 -6.93 5.82 -7.92
N SER A 257 -6.24 4.75 -7.52
CA SER A 257 -4.94 4.41 -8.12
C SER A 257 -5.01 4.09 -9.62
N PRO A 258 -6.03 3.40 -10.17
CA PRO A 258 -6.14 3.21 -11.62
C PRO A 258 -6.36 4.53 -12.37
N ILE A 259 -7.18 5.43 -11.83
CA ILE A 259 -7.45 6.75 -12.43
C ILE A 259 -6.16 7.56 -12.48
N LEU A 260 -5.50 7.71 -11.33
CA LEU A 260 -4.23 8.41 -11.21
C LEU A 260 -3.13 7.72 -12.03
N GLY A 261 -3.13 6.39 -12.08
CA GLY A 261 -2.18 5.59 -12.83
C GLY A 261 -2.21 5.89 -14.33
N VAL A 262 -3.40 5.86 -14.93
CA VAL A 262 -3.61 6.20 -16.35
C VAL A 262 -3.24 7.65 -16.65
N LEU A 263 -3.56 8.58 -15.75
CA LEU A 263 -3.27 10.00 -15.92
C LEU A 263 -1.78 10.31 -15.79
N LEU A 264 -1.10 9.76 -14.78
CA LEU A 264 0.27 10.11 -14.42
C LEU A 264 1.33 9.33 -15.21
N PHE A 265 1.04 8.07 -15.60
CA PHE A 265 2.03 7.22 -16.27
C PHE A 265 2.61 7.83 -17.55
N PRO A 266 1.82 8.46 -18.46
CA PRO A 266 2.36 9.13 -19.65
C PRO A 266 3.33 10.27 -19.31
N PHE A 267 3.05 11.06 -18.26
CA PHE A 267 3.92 12.15 -17.82
C PHE A 267 5.22 11.64 -17.21
N VAL A 268 5.14 10.62 -16.36
CA VAL A 268 6.30 9.96 -15.75
C VAL A 268 7.21 9.38 -16.84
N LYS A 269 6.63 8.65 -17.79
CA LYS A 269 7.39 8.03 -18.88
C LYS A 269 7.95 9.07 -19.85
N GLY A 270 7.16 10.07 -20.23
CA GLY A 270 7.59 11.13 -21.16
C GLY A 270 8.72 12.01 -20.61
N ARG A 271 8.86 12.11 -19.28
CA ARG A 271 9.98 12.82 -18.62
C ARG A 271 11.16 11.92 -18.27
N GLY A 272 11.14 10.65 -18.70
CA GLY A 272 12.21 9.70 -18.41
C GLY A 272 12.37 9.36 -16.92
N LEU A 273 11.32 9.55 -16.11
CA LEU A 273 11.35 9.29 -14.66
C LEU A 273 11.05 7.83 -14.33
N TYR A 274 10.48 7.09 -15.28
CA TYR A 274 10.08 5.70 -15.12
C TYR A 274 11.28 4.80 -14.84
N TRP A 275 11.25 4.08 -13.71
CA TRP A 275 12.40 3.34 -13.21
C TRP A 275 12.92 2.26 -14.17
N LYS A 276 12.04 1.58 -14.94
CA LYS A 276 12.48 0.55 -15.89
C LYS A 276 13.28 1.12 -17.06
N ASP A 277 13.07 2.39 -17.38
CA ASP A 277 13.81 3.09 -18.44
C ASP A 277 15.14 3.65 -17.89
N ARG A 278 15.21 3.94 -16.59
CA ARG A 278 16.41 4.51 -15.93
C ARG A 278 17.39 3.45 -15.42
N VAL A 279 16.90 2.35 -14.86
CA VAL A 279 17.74 1.31 -14.25
C VAL A 279 18.14 0.32 -15.33
N LYS A 280 19.44 0.22 -15.59
CA LYS A 280 20.01 -0.82 -16.46
C LYS A 280 20.08 -2.12 -15.66
N ALA A 281 19.64 -3.24 -16.25
CA ALA A 281 19.85 -4.55 -15.64
C ALA A 281 21.37 -4.76 -15.43
N PRO A 282 21.82 -5.23 -14.25
CA PRO A 282 23.23 -5.55 -14.06
C PRO A 282 23.64 -6.60 -15.10
N GLN A 283 24.75 -6.34 -15.78
CA GLN A 283 25.38 -7.26 -16.74
C GLN A 283 25.86 -8.53 -16.02
#